data_AF-A0A1F8RNU7-F1
#
_entry.id   AF-A0A1F8RNU7-F1
#
_cell.length_a   1.000
_cell.length_b   1.000
_cell.length_c   1.000
_cell.angle_alpha   90.00
_cell.angle_beta   90.00
_cell.angle_gamma   90.00
#
_symmetry.space_group_name_H-M   'P 1'
#
loop_
_entity.id
_entity.type
_entity.pdbx_description
1 polymer ?
#
loop_
_entity_poly.entity_id
_entity_poly.type
_entity_poly.pdbx_seq_one_letter_code
_entity_poly.pdbx_strand_id
1 'polypeptide(L)'
;FGPVTAYALKTRIVFQGETQFAAAMTRKHWLEGYLWLRRRAAHPAIQRVEMQVFRDYGHIFRLTRPEDLDEALVALLHEAYVLGSQAFAGRR
;
A
#
# COMPACT_ATOMS: atom_id res chain seq x y z
N PHE A 1 10.61 7.82 -4.33
CA PHE A 1 9.26 8.43 -4.25
C PHE A 1 9.29 9.84 -4.83
N GLY A 2 8.13 10.39 -5.17
CA GLY A 2 7.93 11.78 -5.61
C GLY A 2 6.72 12.39 -4.88
N PRO A 3 5.98 13.35 -5.48
CA PRO A 3 4.83 13.98 -4.83
C PRO A 3 3.76 12.97 -4.39
N VAL A 4 3.29 13.11 -3.15
CA VAL A 4 2.24 12.28 -2.55
C VAL A 4 1.29 13.18 -1.78
N THR A 5 -0.03 12.99 -1.97
CA THR A 5 -1.03 13.52 -1.06
C THR A 5 -1.31 12.48 0.03
N ALA A 6 -1.18 12.90 1.28
CA ALA A 6 -1.60 12.11 2.43
C ALA A 6 -2.83 12.78 3.07
N TYR A 7 -3.88 11.99 3.33
CA TYR A 7 -5.08 12.49 3.99
C TYR A 7 -5.68 11.46 4.94
N ALA A 8 -6.31 11.95 6.01
CA ALA A 8 -6.99 11.13 6.97
C ALA A 8 -8.43 10.83 6.53
N LEU A 9 -8.82 9.56 6.64
CA LEU A 9 -10.20 9.10 6.70
C LEU A 9 -10.50 8.64 8.12
N LYS A 10 -11.77 8.32 8.43
CA LYS A 10 -12.23 7.92 9.77
C LYS A 10 -11.33 6.88 10.45
N THR A 11 -10.80 5.92 9.69
CA THR A 11 -10.05 4.78 10.24
C THR A 11 -8.64 4.61 9.70
N ARG A 12 -8.19 5.45 8.76
CA ARG A 12 -6.91 5.26 8.05
C ARG A 12 -6.33 6.56 7.50
N ILE A 13 -5.02 6.61 7.39
CA ILE A 13 -4.31 7.59 6.54
C ILE A 13 -4.16 6.95 5.16
N VAL A 14 -4.55 7.67 4.12
CA VAL A 14 -4.40 7.23 2.73
C VAL A 14 -3.27 8.00 2.07
N PHE A 15 -2.48 7.30 1.26
CA PHE A 15 -1.44 7.86 0.41
C PHE A 15 -1.87 7.73 -1.05
N GLN A 16 -1.83 8.84 -1.76
CA GLN A 16 -2.35 8.97 -3.11
C GLN A 16 -1.37 9.74 -4.00
N GLY A 17 -1.12 9.19 -5.19
CA GLY A 17 -0.53 9.91 -6.33
C GLY A 17 -1.66 10.46 -7.19
N GLU A 18 -1.79 9.99 -8.42
CA GLU A 18 -3.01 10.18 -9.22
C GLU A 18 -4.18 9.34 -8.65
N THR A 19 -3.87 8.15 -8.13
CA THR A 19 -4.80 7.24 -7.47
C THR A 19 -4.25 6.74 -6.13
N GLN A 20 -5.12 6.20 -5.27
CA GLN A 20 -4.72 5.63 -3.97
C GLN A 20 -3.82 4.42 -4.19
N PHE A 21 -2.67 4.38 -3.50
CA PHE A 21 -1.71 3.29 -3.65
C PHE A 21 -1.22 2.69 -2.33
N ALA A 22 -1.43 3.38 -1.22
CA ALA A 22 -1.19 2.82 0.10
C ALA A 22 -2.13 3.41 1.14
N ALA A 23 -2.28 2.69 2.25
CA ALA A 23 -2.95 3.21 3.44
C ALA A 23 -2.28 2.67 4.71
N ALA A 24 -2.42 3.41 5.81
CA ALA A 24 -1.95 3.02 7.13
C ALA A 24 -3.07 3.16 8.16
N MET A 25 -3.20 2.16 9.02
CA MET A 25 -4.20 2.08 10.08
C MET A 25 -3.50 1.75 11.40
N THR A 26 -3.72 2.59 12.41
CA THR A 26 -3.23 2.30 13.77
C THR A 26 -4.06 1.19 14.38
N ARG A 27 -3.40 0.13 14.85
CA ARG A 27 -4.01 -0.92 15.68
C ARG A 27 -3.38 -0.85 17.08
N LYS A 28 -3.99 -1.54 18.06
CA LYS A 28 -3.58 -1.46 19.46
C LYS A 28 -2.10 -1.78 19.69
N HIS A 29 -1.53 -2.70 18.92
CA HIS A 29 -0.16 -3.21 19.11
C HIS A 29 0.69 -3.21 17.83
N TRP A 30 0.19 -2.66 16.72
CA TRP A 30 0.90 -2.63 15.44
C TRP A 30 0.36 -1.52 14.53
N LEU A 31 1.14 -1.17 13.52
CA LEU A 31 0.67 -0.43 12.35
C LEU A 31 0.26 -1.45 11.28
N GLU A 32 -0.96 -1.35 10.79
CA GLU A 32 -1.42 -2.13 9.65
C GLU A 32 -1.30 -1.29 8.40
N GLY A 33 -0.57 -1.80 7.41
CA GLY A 33 -0.41 -1.19 6.11
C GLY A 33 -1.20 -1.92 5.04
N TYR A 34 -1.63 -1.17 4.04
CA TYR A 34 -2.23 -1.67 2.82
C TYR A 34 -1.45 -1.10 1.64
N LEU A 35 -1.15 -1.92 0.64
CA LEU A 35 -0.62 -1.46 -0.65
C LEU A 35 -1.32 -2.19 -1.80
N TRP A 36 -1.40 -1.54 -2.96
CA TRP A 36 -2.00 -2.11 -4.17
C TRP A 36 -0.92 -2.37 -5.23
N LEU A 37 -0.88 -3.59 -5.78
CA LEU A 37 0.04 -3.99 -6.86
C LEU A 37 -0.71 -4.74 -7.96
N ARG A 38 -0.17 -4.74 -9.18
CA ARG A 38 -0.71 -5.54 -10.30
C ARG A 38 -0.34 -7.02 -10.27
N ARG A 39 0.41 -7.44 -9.25
CA ARG A 39 0.87 -8.82 -9.05
C ARG A 39 0.75 -9.22 -7.59
N ARG A 40 0.70 -10.53 -7.34
CA ARG A 40 0.93 -11.05 -5.99
C ARG A 40 2.39 -10.82 -5.60
N ALA A 41 2.60 -10.47 -4.35
CA ALA A 41 3.91 -10.22 -3.76
C ALA A 41 3.96 -10.94 -2.42
N ALA A 42 5.14 -11.42 -2.05
CA ALA A 42 5.38 -12.09 -0.79
C ALA A 42 6.40 -11.27 0.01
N HIS A 43 6.17 -11.18 1.30
CA HIS A 43 7.05 -10.52 2.26
C HIS A 43 6.70 -11.07 3.65
N PRO A 44 7.66 -11.28 4.58
CA PRO A 44 7.34 -11.76 5.92
C PRO A 44 6.31 -10.92 6.67
N ALA A 45 6.29 -9.60 6.44
CA ALA A 45 5.31 -8.70 7.03
C ALA A 45 3.89 -8.82 6.42
N ILE A 46 3.75 -9.33 5.20
CA ILE A 46 2.45 -9.48 4.52
C ILE A 46 1.67 -10.62 5.15
N GLN A 47 0.54 -10.29 5.75
CA GLN A 47 -0.35 -11.22 6.44
C GLN A 47 -1.43 -11.78 5.52
N ARG A 48 -1.83 -10.98 4.51
CA ARG A 48 -2.92 -11.33 3.60
C ARG A 48 -2.76 -10.66 2.25
N VAL A 49 -3.14 -11.39 1.21
CA VAL A 49 -3.28 -10.85 -0.15
C VAL A 49 -4.73 -11.03 -0.59
N GLU A 50 -5.35 -9.95 -1.02
CA GLU A 50 -6.73 -9.91 -1.50
C GLU A 50 -6.70 -9.61 -3.00
N MET A 51 -7.42 -10.40 -3.80
CA MET A 51 -7.63 -10.08 -5.21
C MET A 51 -8.78 -9.08 -5.32
N GLN A 52 -8.50 -7.91 -5.88
CA GLN A 52 -9.51 -6.90 -6.20
C GLN A 52 -9.99 -7.02 -7.64
N VAL A 53 -11.07 -6.29 -7.95
CA VAL A 53 -11.60 -6.19 -9.32
C VAL A 53 -10.52 -5.57 -10.22
N PHE A 54 -10.50 -5.96 -11.50
CA PHE A 54 -9.52 -5.48 -12.51
C PHE A 54 -8.06 -5.89 -12.31
N ARG A 55 -7.82 -7.03 -11.64
CA ARG A 55 -6.48 -7.66 -11.48
C ARG A 55 -5.50 -6.89 -10.59
N ASP A 56 -6.00 -5.98 -9.77
CA ASP A 56 -5.21 -5.40 -8.69
C ASP A 56 -5.22 -6.34 -7.48
N TYR A 57 -4.09 -6.46 -6.81
CA TYR A 57 -3.92 -7.22 -5.58
C TYR A 57 -3.66 -6.24 -4.44
N GLY A 58 -4.47 -6.35 -3.40
CA GLY A 58 -4.25 -5.64 -2.15
C GLY A 58 -3.44 -6.49 -1.18
N HIS A 59 -2.38 -5.91 -0.60
CA HIS A 59 -1.52 -6.61 0.35
C HIS A 59 -1.63 -5.92 1.69
N ILE A 60 -2.12 -6.68 2.68
CA ILE A 60 -2.22 -6.25 4.07
C ILE A 60 -0.95 -6.72 4.77
N PHE A 61 -0.19 -5.78 5.30
CA PHE A 61 1.03 -6.06 6.07
C PHE A 61 0.97 -5.45 7.46
N ARG A 62 1.80 -5.99 8.36
CA ARG A 62 1.87 -5.57 9.76
C ARG A 62 3.28 -5.11 10.08
N LEU A 63 3.39 -3.94 10.71
CA LEU A 63 4.64 -3.43 11.31
C LEU A 63 4.44 -3.34 12.82
N THR A 64 5.25 -4.07 13.56
CA THR A 64 5.33 -4.02 15.03
C THR A 64 6.48 -3.16 15.51
N ARG A 65 7.51 -2.98 14.67
CA ARG A 65 8.69 -2.15 14.94
C ARG A 65 9.11 -1.40 13.68
N PRO A 66 9.84 -0.29 13.79
CA PRO A 66 10.33 0.46 12.62
C PRO A 66 11.16 -0.39 11.65
N GLU A 67 11.91 -1.37 12.16
CA GLU A 67 12.80 -2.24 11.37
C GLU A 67 12.03 -3.23 10.48
N ASP A 68 10.74 -3.46 10.75
CA ASP A 68 9.88 -4.29 9.90
C ASP A 68 9.66 -3.63 8.52
N LEU A 69 9.95 -2.32 8.38
CA LEU A 69 9.98 -1.57 7.13
C LEU A 69 11.36 -1.68 6.49
N ASP A 70 11.72 -2.90 6.08
CA ASP A 70 13.00 -3.20 5.43
C ASP A 70 13.02 -2.76 3.96
N GLU A 71 14.17 -2.92 3.31
CA GLU A 71 14.38 -2.56 1.91
C GLU A 71 13.44 -3.31 0.96
N ALA A 72 13.09 -4.57 1.27
CA ALA A 72 12.21 -5.37 0.44
C ALA A 72 10.77 -4.86 0.49
N LEU A 73 10.28 -4.49 1.68
CA LEU A 73 8.97 -3.88 1.84
C LEU A 73 8.93 -2.47 1.24
N VAL A 74 10.01 -1.69 1.37
CA VAL A 74 10.13 -0.37 0.73
C VAL A 74 10.10 -0.49 -0.80
N ALA A 75 10.72 -1.53 -1.37
CA ALA A 75 10.65 -1.78 -2.81
C ALA A 75 9.21 -2.06 -3.28
N LEU A 76 8.41 -2.80 -2.50
CA LEU A 76 6.99 -3.03 -2.78
C LEU A 76 6.17 -1.73 -2.67
N LEU A 77 6.42 -0.91 -1.66
CA LEU A 77 5.79 0.41 -1.53
C LEU A 77 6.17 1.32 -2.69
N HIS A 78 7.40 1.25 -3.19
CA HIS A 78 7.84 2.00 -4.35
C HIS A 78 7.13 1.55 -5.62
N GLU A 79 6.94 0.24 -5.83
CA GLU A 79 6.14 -0.30 -6.95
C GLU A 79 4.69 0.20 -6.88
N ALA A 80 4.07 0.15 -5.70
CA ALA A 80 2.72 0.67 -5.48
C ALA A 80 2.64 2.18 -5.78
N TYR A 81 3.60 2.96 -5.30
CA TYR A 81 3.71 4.39 -5.60
C TYR A 81 3.77 4.65 -7.11
N VAL A 82 4.64 3.93 -7.84
CA VAL A 82 4.76 4.07 -9.30
C VAL A 82 3.43 3.77 -10.01
N LEU A 83 2.71 2.73 -9.57
CA LEU A 83 1.39 2.40 -10.10
C LEU A 83 0.35 3.49 -9.78
N GLY A 84 0.35 4.01 -8.54
CA GLY A 84 -0.56 5.05 -8.09
C GLY A 84 -0.32 6.43 -8.71
N SER A 85 0.93 6.73 -9.06
CA SER A 85 1.32 7.98 -9.72
C SER A 85 1.14 7.95 -11.24
N GLN A 86 0.88 6.79 -11.83
CA GLN A 86 0.52 6.71 -13.25
C GLN A 86 -0.98 6.98 -13.39
N ALA A 87 -1.35 7.88 -14.31
CA ALA A 87 -2.74 8.06 -14.70
C ALA A 87 -3.28 6.72 -15.23
N PHE A 88 -4.13 6.05 -14.45
CA PHE A 88 -4.76 4.81 -14.88
C PHE A 88 -5.73 5.13 -16.03
N ALA A 89 -5.33 4.84 -17.27
CA ALA A 89 -6.12 5.10 -18.49
C ALA A 89 -7.44 4.28 -18.60
N GLY A 90 -7.88 3.60 -17.53
CA GLY A 90 -8.97 2.63 -17.54
C GLY A 90 -10.20 2.99 -16.71
N ARG A 91 -10.39 4.26 -16.31
CA ARG A 91 -11.64 4.73 -15.70
C ARG A 91 -12.23 5.86 -16.54
N ARG A 92 -13.10 5.50 -17.48
CA ARG A 92 -14.21 6.33 -17.96
C ARG A 92 -15.50 5.70 -17.44
#